data_AF-R7QDA3-F1
#
_entry.id   AF-R7QDA3-F1
#
_cell.length_a   1.000
_cell.length_b   1.000
_cell.length_c   1.000
_cell.angle_alpha   90.00
_cell.angle_beta   90.00
_cell.angle_gamma   90.00
#
_symmetry.space_group_name_H-M   'P 1'
#
loop_
_entity.id
_entity.type
_entity.pdbx_description
1 polymer ?
#
loop_
_entity_poly.entity_id
_entity_poly.type
_entity_poly.pdbx_seq_one_letter_code
_entity_poly.pdbx_strand_id
1 'polypeptide(L)'
;MLAFAPTSSFATAKPSLATSFTSAPVCHRRAATHTAPTMILRTSLRKPVGSSSAFVGMASGFGGAAAILSKADTYMAQSILMQYYKVANPAGVYGVQCTEGGSKHMADFSRIRALNARFRARQASKAQAYARLFENRKMAIVSSHECHHEETQFSQYANVAASYNVSRAEALGSCSRYATPETVEEAALLRFMDIQQTTAANPSGVYNVACNEGAAKFQAEDCRVAALNAAYRNGQKSAGKLLQEKYDQRKKGYAATHGCNYEEGLVNNYPALGATFRPKTYGY
;
A
#
# COMPACT_ATOMS: atom_id res chain seq x y z
N MET A 1 8.89 43.47 -18.62
CA MET A 1 9.36 44.21 -19.81
C MET A 1 10.69 44.85 -19.48
N LEU A 2 11.63 44.81 -20.43
CA LEU A 2 13.01 45.36 -20.43
C LEU A 2 14.04 44.53 -19.63
N ALA A 3 15.20 44.13 -20.15
CA ALA A 3 15.84 44.41 -21.44
C ALA A 3 16.83 43.30 -21.85
N PHE A 4 16.97 43.16 -23.18
CA PHE A 4 17.95 42.36 -23.92
C PHE A 4 19.35 43.04 -23.93
N ALA A 5 20.38 42.18 -23.99
CA ALA A 5 21.77 42.20 -24.53
C ALA A 5 22.24 43.40 -25.42
N PRO A 6 23.53 43.58 -25.88
CA PRO A 6 24.53 42.51 -26.19
C PRO A 6 26.07 42.86 -26.23
N THR A 7 26.87 41.86 -26.68
CA THR A 7 28.18 41.90 -27.40
C THR A 7 29.42 42.41 -26.65
N SER A 8 30.67 41.96 -26.83
CA SER A 8 31.43 41.06 -27.75
C SER A 8 32.77 40.74 -27.00
N SER A 9 33.58 39.72 -27.29
CA SER A 9 34.40 39.59 -28.51
C SER A 9 35.11 38.23 -28.59
N PHE A 10 35.25 37.78 -29.84
CA PHE A 10 36.00 36.63 -30.32
C PHE A 10 37.52 36.75 -30.12
N ALA A 11 38.19 35.61 -29.92
CA ALA A 11 39.55 35.38 -30.42
C ALA A 11 39.63 33.98 -31.06
N THR A 12 40.12 33.96 -32.29
CA THR A 12 40.12 32.87 -33.26
C THR A 12 41.50 32.21 -33.36
N ALA A 13 41.49 30.87 -33.43
CA ALA A 13 42.36 29.95 -34.19
C ALA A 13 43.90 29.96 -33.93
N LYS A 14 44.62 28.83 -33.88
CA LYS A 14 44.73 27.78 -34.91
C LYS A 14 45.38 26.48 -34.35
N PRO A 15 45.35 25.37 -35.12
CA PRO A 15 45.59 24.01 -34.66
C PRO A 15 47.04 23.55 -34.81
N SER A 16 47.43 22.49 -34.08
CA SER A 16 48.57 21.66 -34.47
C SER A 16 48.14 20.20 -34.57
N LEU A 17 48.30 19.65 -35.77
CA LEU A 17 48.31 18.22 -36.07
C LEU A 17 49.69 17.68 -35.69
N ALA A 18 49.74 16.61 -34.91
CA ALA A 18 50.80 15.62 -34.99
C ALA A 18 50.28 14.25 -34.53
N THR A 19 50.33 13.33 -35.48
CA THR A 19 50.09 11.90 -35.45
C THR A 19 50.98 11.15 -34.45
N SER A 20 50.44 10.21 -33.68
CA SER A 20 51.12 8.93 -33.40
C SER A 20 50.11 7.85 -33.01
N PHE A 21 50.01 6.81 -33.82
CA PHE A 21 49.38 5.55 -33.50
C PHE A 21 50.22 4.81 -32.45
N THR A 22 49.62 4.47 -31.31
CA THR A 22 50.08 3.33 -30.50
C THR A 22 48.88 2.57 -29.97
N SER A 23 48.80 1.34 -30.46
CA SER A 23 47.85 0.25 -30.18
C SER A 23 47.32 0.17 -28.75
N ALA A 24 46.00 0.00 -28.64
CA ALA A 24 45.34 -0.54 -27.45
C ALA A 24 45.81 -1.99 -27.21
N PRO A 25 46.08 -2.42 -25.95
CA PRO A 25 46.39 -3.80 -25.67
C PRO A 25 45.14 -4.67 -25.87
N VAL A 26 45.22 -5.55 -26.88
CA VAL A 26 44.28 -6.66 -27.09
C VAL A 26 44.37 -7.58 -25.88
N CYS A 27 43.33 -7.57 -25.04
CA CYS A 27 43.20 -8.55 -23.97
C CYS A 27 42.80 -9.89 -24.59
N HIS A 28 43.78 -10.76 -24.82
CA HIS A 28 43.56 -12.16 -25.20
C HIS A 28 42.71 -12.85 -24.11
N ARG A 29 41.42 -13.04 -24.38
CA ARG A 29 40.61 -14.05 -23.68
C ARG A 29 41.12 -15.42 -24.09
N ARG A 30 42.00 -16.00 -23.28
CA ARG A 30 42.25 -17.46 -23.30
C ARG A 30 40.93 -18.16 -22.97
N ALA A 31 40.43 -18.96 -23.90
CA ALA A 31 39.39 -19.93 -23.65
C ALA A 31 39.96 -21.01 -22.71
N ALA A 32 39.61 -20.95 -21.43
CA ALA A 32 39.87 -22.04 -20.50
C ALA A 32 38.68 -23.00 -20.58
N THR A 33 38.85 -24.09 -21.31
CA THR A 33 38.03 -25.30 -21.18
C THR A 33 38.33 -25.94 -19.83
N HIS A 34 37.45 -25.73 -18.86
CA HIS A 34 37.38 -26.59 -17.68
C HIS A 34 35.92 -26.87 -17.33
N THR A 35 35.61 -28.17 -17.41
CA THR A 35 34.42 -28.84 -16.92
C THR A 35 34.21 -28.61 -15.42
N ALA A 36 33.15 -27.89 -15.04
CA ALA A 36 32.33 -28.10 -13.82
C ALA A 36 31.31 -26.96 -13.64
N PRO A 37 30.00 -27.21 -13.45
CA PRO A 37 29.10 -26.23 -12.90
C PRO A 37 28.78 -26.58 -11.44
N THR A 38 29.72 -26.36 -10.52
CA THR A 38 29.34 -26.16 -9.12
C THR A 38 29.01 -24.68 -8.96
N MET A 39 27.71 -24.36 -8.83
CA MET A 39 27.27 -23.03 -8.39
C MET A 39 27.69 -22.82 -6.93
N ILE A 40 28.95 -22.48 -6.71
CA ILE A 40 29.49 -22.15 -5.39
C ILE A 40 29.20 -20.67 -5.13
N LEU A 41 28.38 -20.41 -4.11
CA LEU A 41 28.03 -19.06 -3.67
C LEU A 41 29.31 -18.29 -3.29
N ARG A 42 29.60 -17.22 -4.04
CA ARG A 42 30.86 -16.43 -3.99
C ARG A 42 31.10 -15.63 -2.69
N THR A 43 30.31 -15.82 -1.64
CA THR A 43 30.37 -14.97 -0.43
C THR A 43 30.51 -15.83 0.83
N SER A 44 31.61 -15.63 1.55
CA SER A 44 32.01 -16.45 2.70
C SER A 44 31.38 -16.04 4.05
N LEU A 45 30.73 -14.88 4.18
CA LEU A 45 30.17 -14.43 5.48
C LEU A 45 28.66 -14.13 5.50
N ARG A 46 28.04 -13.70 4.39
CA ARG A 46 26.58 -13.61 4.21
C ARG A 46 26.30 -13.32 2.73
N LYS A 47 25.66 -14.24 2.02
CA LYS A 47 25.15 -13.95 0.68
C LYS A 47 23.98 -12.96 0.82
N PRO A 48 23.94 -11.83 0.10
CA PRO A 48 22.76 -10.98 0.07
C PRO A 48 21.61 -11.77 -0.57
N VAL A 49 20.62 -12.16 0.24
CA VAL A 49 19.36 -12.72 -0.24
C VAL A 49 18.34 -11.59 -0.23
N GLY A 50 18.12 -10.97 -1.40
CA GLY A 50 17.08 -9.97 -1.56
C GLY A 50 15.70 -10.62 -1.46
N SER A 51 14.74 -9.99 -0.79
CA SER A 51 13.35 -10.41 -0.85
C SER A 51 12.77 -10.13 -2.24
N SER A 52 11.81 -10.95 -2.67
CA SER A 52 11.07 -10.72 -3.92
C SER A 52 10.41 -9.33 -3.97
N SER A 53 9.97 -8.81 -2.82
CA SER A 53 9.42 -7.46 -2.70
C SER A 53 10.43 -6.35 -2.98
N ALA A 54 11.71 -6.53 -2.61
CA ALA A 54 12.77 -5.58 -2.91
C ALA A 54 13.11 -5.57 -4.41
N PHE A 55 12.94 -6.70 -5.09
CA PHE A 55 13.14 -6.82 -6.54
C PHE A 55 11.99 -6.20 -7.35
N VAL A 56 10.76 -6.28 -6.83
CA VAL A 56 9.53 -5.73 -7.45
C VAL A 56 9.46 -4.19 -7.33
N GLY A 57 10.04 -3.61 -6.27
CA GLY A 57 9.98 -2.18 -5.97
C GLY A 57 10.99 -1.28 -6.72
N MET A 58 11.40 -1.62 -7.94
CA MET A 58 12.44 -0.90 -8.72
C MET A 58 13.83 -0.75 -8.06
N ALA A 59 14.03 -1.33 -6.87
CA ALA A 59 15.29 -1.37 -6.16
C ALA A 59 16.19 -2.52 -6.65
N SER A 60 16.29 -2.74 -7.97
CA SER A 60 17.19 -3.73 -8.57
C SER A 60 18.51 -3.07 -9.01
N GLY A 61 19.28 -2.58 -8.04
CA GLY A 61 20.66 -2.13 -8.25
C GLY A 61 21.66 -3.14 -7.72
N PHE A 62 22.70 -3.45 -8.50
CA PHE A 62 23.92 -4.07 -7.95
C PHE A 62 24.59 -3.05 -7.02
N GLY A 63 24.32 -3.12 -5.72
CA GLY A 63 24.89 -2.24 -4.70
C GLY A 63 23.91 -1.90 -3.58
N GLY A 64 24.42 -1.47 -2.43
CA GLY A 64 23.64 -1.15 -1.23
C GLY A 64 22.50 -0.12 -1.41
N ALA A 65 22.41 0.56 -2.57
CA ALA A 65 21.34 1.49 -2.93
C ALA A 65 19.93 0.88 -2.82
N ALA A 66 19.75 -0.37 -3.24
CA ALA A 66 18.49 -1.08 -3.12
C ALA A 66 18.01 -1.23 -1.66
N ALA A 67 18.96 -1.56 -0.78
CA ALA A 67 18.70 -1.70 0.65
C ALA A 67 18.44 -0.33 1.32
N ILE A 68 19.09 0.74 0.85
CA ILE A 68 18.84 2.11 1.32
C ILE A 68 17.41 2.53 0.96
N LEU A 69 17.00 2.37 -0.30
CA LEU A 69 15.64 2.70 -0.73
C LEU A 69 14.58 1.86 0.00
N SER A 70 14.84 0.57 0.22
CA SER A 70 13.92 -0.28 0.98
C SER A 70 13.76 0.19 2.43
N LYS A 71 14.86 0.57 3.10
CA LYS A 71 14.80 1.12 4.46
C LYS A 71 14.08 2.48 4.49
N ALA A 72 14.36 3.34 3.52
CA ALA A 72 13.69 4.63 3.38
C ALA A 72 12.17 4.45 3.22
N ASP A 73 11.74 3.55 2.32
CA ASP A 73 10.33 3.21 2.10
C ASP A 73 9.65 2.72 3.39
N THR A 74 10.32 1.83 4.15
CA THR A 74 9.76 1.36 5.43
C THR A 74 9.64 2.46 6.48
N TYR A 75 10.61 3.37 6.55
CA TYR A 75 10.59 4.48 7.50
C TYR A 75 9.50 5.51 7.13
N MET A 76 9.38 5.86 5.86
CA MET A 76 8.33 6.78 5.37
C MET A 76 6.93 6.18 5.48
N ALA A 77 6.78 4.88 5.23
CA ALA A 77 5.51 4.19 5.49
C ALA A 77 5.11 4.28 6.98
N GLN A 78 6.07 4.11 7.89
CA GLN A 78 5.82 4.28 9.33
C GLN A 78 5.50 5.72 9.71
N SER A 79 6.16 6.72 9.10
CA SER A 79 5.86 8.12 9.39
C SER A 79 4.42 8.49 9.00
N ILE A 80 3.93 7.99 7.85
CA ILE A 80 2.53 8.15 7.43
C ILE A 80 1.56 7.53 8.45
N LEU A 81 1.82 6.29 8.88
CA LEU A 81 0.98 5.64 9.90
C LEU A 81 0.90 6.49 11.18
N MET A 82 2.04 6.99 11.66
CA MET A 82 2.09 7.83 12.86
C MET A 82 1.36 9.16 12.68
N GLN A 83 1.40 9.77 11.50
CA GLN A 83 0.63 10.98 11.20
C GLN A 83 -0.88 10.70 11.30
N TYR A 84 -1.37 9.61 10.70
CA TYR A 84 -2.79 9.27 10.76
C TYR A 84 -3.26 8.79 12.14
N TYR A 85 -2.39 8.17 12.95
CA TYR A 85 -2.71 7.91 14.36
C TYR A 85 -2.90 9.18 15.18
N LYS A 86 -2.15 10.25 14.86
CA LYS A 86 -2.35 11.57 15.46
C LYS A 86 -3.66 12.22 15.00
N VAL A 87 -4.04 12.04 13.73
CA VAL A 87 -5.35 12.48 13.22
C VAL A 87 -6.50 11.80 13.97
N ALA A 88 -6.37 10.50 14.29
CA ALA A 88 -7.39 9.78 15.03
C ALA A 88 -7.55 10.25 16.50
N ASN A 89 -6.46 10.76 17.12
CA ASN A 89 -6.42 11.17 18.53
C ASN A 89 -5.75 12.54 18.72
N PRO A 90 -6.38 13.64 18.27
CA PRO A 90 -5.76 14.97 18.30
C PRO A 90 -5.58 15.52 19.73
N ALA A 91 -6.43 15.10 20.67
CA ALA A 91 -6.44 15.57 22.05
C ALA A 91 -5.43 14.85 22.97
N GLY A 92 -4.66 13.90 22.45
CA GLY A 92 -3.73 13.07 23.26
C GLY A 92 -4.40 11.99 24.10
N VAL A 93 -5.72 11.97 24.21
CA VAL A 93 -6.51 10.88 24.81
C VAL A 93 -6.94 9.91 23.71
N TYR A 94 -6.75 8.62 23.95
CA TYR A 94 -7.15 7.58 23.01
C TYR A 94 -8.67 7.49 22.88
N GLY A 95 -9.16 7.62 21.64
CA GLY A 95 -10.56 7.41 21.30
C GLY A 95 -10.93 5.93 21.21
N VAL A 96 -12.25 5.67 21.16
CA VAL A 96 -12.85 4.31 21.12
C VAL A 96 -12.35 3.46 19.93
N GLN A 97 -11.93 4.09 18.83
CA GLN A 97 -11.39 3.40 17.66
C GLN A 97 -10.05 2.70 17.94
N CYS A 98 -9.27 3.19 18.90
CA CYS A 98 -7.94 2.65 19.23
C CYS A 98 -7.98 1.51 20.24
N THR A 99 -9.17 1.05 20.64
CA THR A 99 -9.27 0.00 21.64
C THR A 99 -9.05 -1.37 21.00
N GLU A 100 -7.91 -2.01 21.31
CA GLU A 100 -7.42 -3.20 20.61
C GLU A 100 -7.99 -4.53 21.15
N GLY A 101 -8.53 -4.55 22.37
CA GLY A 101 -9.04 -5.76 23.01
C GLY A 101 -10.21 -5.47 23.95
N GLY A 102 -11.12 -6.43 24.10
CA GLY A 102 -12.23 -6.37 25.07
C GLY A 102 -11.93 -7.09 26.38
N SER A 103 -11.04 -8.09 26.34
CA SER A 103 -10.58 -8.84 27.50
C SER A 103 -9.06 -8.74 27.64
N LYS A 104 -8.53 -9.15 28.80
CA LYS A 104 -7.14 -8.93 29.22
C LYS A 104 -6.07 -9.49 28.26
N HIS A 105 -6.38 -10.52 27.46
CA HIS A 105 -5.43 -11.17 26.55
C HIS A 105 -5.66 -10.86 25.06
N MET A 106 -6.71 -10.11 24.73
CA MET A 106 -7.08 -9.87 23.33
C MET A 106 -6.12 -8.92 22.60
N ALA A 107 -5.42 -8.05 23.33
CA ALA A 107 -4.38 -7.19 22.73
C ALA A 107 -3.17 -8.01 22.25
N ASP A 108 -2.73 -9.00 23.02
CA ASP A 108 -1.66 -9.91 22.57
C ASP A 108 -2.10 -10.77 21.40
N PHE A 109 -3.36 -11.21 21.40
CA PHE A 109 -3.95 -11.92 20.28
C PHE A 109 -3.99 -11.05 19.00
N SER A 110 -4.43 -9.78 19.11
CA SER A 110 -4.47 -8.86 17.97
C SER A 110 -3.07 -8.61 17.38
N ARG A 111 -2.04 -8.52 18.23
CA ARG A 111 -0.63 -8.45 17.81
C ARG A 111 -0.21 -9.70 17.02
N ILE A 112 -0.50 -10.90 17.52
CA ILE A 112 -0.17 -12.16 16.83
C ILE A 112 -0.90 -12.23 15.48
N ARG A 113 -2.19 -11.89 15.45
CA ARG A 113 -3.00 -11.84 14.23
C ARG A 113 -2.42 -10.87 13.21
N ALA A 114 -2.04 -9.66 13.62
CA ALA A 114 -1.44 -8.65 12.76
C ALA A 114 -0.10 -9.11 12.16
N LEU A 115 0.76 -9.77 12.95
CA LEU A 115 2.02 -10.33 12.46
C LEU A 115 1.80 -11.47 11.46
N ASN A 116 0.85 -12.36 11.73
CA ASN A 116 0.48 -13.44 10.81
C ASN A 116 -0.11 -12.91 9.49
N ALA A 117 -0.94 -11.87 9.54
CA ALA A 117 -1.46 -11.20 8.35
C ALA A 117 -0.33 -10.59 7.51
N ARG A 118 0.64 -9.91 8.15
CA ARG A 118 1.84 -9.38 7.48
C ARG A 118 2.70 -10.49 6.87
N PHE A 119 2.85 -11.61 7.55
CA PHE A 119 3.57 -12.77 7.04
C PHE A 119 2.90 -13.32 5.77
N ARG A 120 1.58 -13.50 5.79
CA ARG A 120 0.79 -13.92 4.62
C ARG A 120 0.85 -12.93 3.47
N ALA A 121 0.82 -11.63 3.76
CA ALA A 121 0.99 -10.60 2.72
C ALA A 121 2.34 -10.72 1.98
N ARG A 122 3.40 -11.18 2.66
CA ARG A 122 4.73 -11.46 2.07
C ARG A 122 4.80 -12.78 1.31
N GLN A 123 3.89 -13.71 1.55
CA GLN A 123 3.77 -14.97 0.82
C GLN A 123 3.01 -14.85 -0.50
N ALA A 124 2.51 -13.65 -0.84
CA ALA A 124 1.82 -13.40 -2.09
C ALA A 124 2.68 -13.78 -3.31
N SER A 125 2.04 -14.28 -4.35
CA SER A 125 2.73 -14.59 -5.61
C SER A 125 3.30 -13.31 -6.23
N LYS A 126 4.29 -13.44 -7.13
CA LYS A 126 4.86 -12.27 -7.83
C LYS A 126 3.79 -11.48 -8.58
N ALA A 127 2.86 -12.17 -9.24
CA ALA A 127 1.75 -11.54 -9.96
C ALA A 127 0.86 -10.70 -9.01
N GLN A 128 0.51 -11.27 -7.85
CA GLN A 128 -0.25 -10.54 -6.83
C GLN A 128 0.53 -9.35 -6.26
N ALA A 129 1.84 -9.49 -6.06
CA ALA A 129 2.69 -8.40 -5.59
C ALA A 129 2.72 -7.22 -6.58
N TYR A 130 2.88 -7.50 -7.88
CA TYR A 130 2.82 -6.45 -8.92
C TYR A 130 1.43 -5.83 -9.05
N ALA A 131 0.37 -6.64 -9.05
CA ALA A 131 -1.01 -6.13 -9.09
C ALA A 131 -1.29 -5.19 -7.91
N ARG A 132 -0.87 -5.58 -6.70
CA ARG A 132 -0.96 -4.73 -5.50
C ARG A 132 -0.15 -3.45 -5.62
N LEU A 133 1.05 -3.50 -6.19
CA LEU A 133 1.89 -2.32 -6.39
C LEU A 133 1.19 -1.30 -7.28
N PHE A 134 0.71 -1.71 -8.45
CA PHE A 134 0.11 -0.78 -9.41
C PHE A 134 -1.25 -0.25 -8.95
N GLU A 135 -2.09 -1.10 -8.37
CA GLU A 135 -3.39 -0.67 -7.86
C GLU A 135 -3.25 0.27 -6.66
N ASN A 136 -2.36 -0.02 -5.70
CA ASN A 136 -2.12 0.91 -4.58
C ASN A 136 -1.56 2.26 -5.06
N ARG A 137 -0.65 2.25 -6.04
CA ARG A 137 -0.10 3.48 -6.62
C ARG A 137 -1.19 4.31 -7.28
N LYS A 138 -2.03 3.71 -8.12
CA LYS A 138 -3.16 4.40 -8.78
C LYS A 138 -4.09 5.04 -7.75
N MET A 139 -4.47 4.30 -6.71
CA MET A 139 -5.37 4.80 -5.67
C MET A 139 -4.75 5.95 -4.84
N ALA A 140 -3.44 5.88 -4.57
CA ALA A 140 -2.73 6.92 -3.86
C ALA A 140 -2.65 8.21 -4.69
N ILE A 141 -2.38 8.12 -5.99
CA ILE A 141 -2.37 9.25 -6.94
C ILE A 141 -3.75 9.90 -7.05
N VAL A 142 -4.83 9.11 -7.18
CA VAL A 142 -6.19 9.68 -7.18
C VAL A 142 -6.48 10.46 -5.89
N SER A 143 -5.86 10.04 -4.79
CA SER A 143 -6.03 10.63 -3.47
C SER A 143 -5.05 11.77 -3.15
N SER A 144 -4.04 12.05 -4.01
CA SER A 144 -3.12 13.19 -3.87
C SER A 144 -3.67 14.48 -4.47
N HIS A 145 -4.82 14.40 -5.16
CA HIS A 145 -5.50 15.57 -5.72
C HIS A 145 -4.55 16.47 -6.54
N GLU A 146 -3.82 15.87 -7.50
CA GLU A 146 -2.90 16.55 -8.42
C GLU A 146 -1.63 17.16 -7.77
N CYS A 147 -1.34 16.81 -6.52
CA CYS A 147 -0.08 17.16 -5.89
C CYS A 147 1.09 16.41 -6.54
N HIS A 148 1.77 17.05 -7.49
CA HIS A 148 2.85 16.44 -8.26
C HIS A 148 3.95 15.83 -7.39
N HIS A 149 4.33 16.50 -6.29
CA HIS A 149 5.34 15.98 -5.38
C HIS A 149 4.91 14.66 -4.71
N GLU A 150 3.68 14.56 -4.24
CA GLU A 150 3.14 13.33 -3.66
C GLU A 150 3.04 12.21 -4.70
N GLU A 151 2.62 12.53 -5.93
CA GLU A 151 2.55 11.56 -7.02
C GLU A 151 3.90 10.94 -7.33
N THR A 152 4.96 11.75 -7.39
CA THR A 152 6.33 11.24 -7.59
C THR A 152 6.74 10.31 -6.45
N GLN A 153 6.44 10.66 -5.20
CA GLN A 153 6.76 9.82 -4.05
C GLN A 153 5.95 8.52 -4.02
N PHE A 154 4.65 8.55 -4.34
CA PHE A 154 3.83 7.35 -4.46
C PHE A 154 4.26 6.46 -5.62
N SER A 155 4.80 7.05 -6.69
CA SER A 155 5.37 6.29 -7.79
C SER A 155 6.65 5.55 -7.38
N GLN A 156 7.50 6.18 -6.56
CA GLN A 156 8.81 5.65 -6.19
C GLN A 156 8.76 4.68 -5.00
N TYR A 157 7.88 4.93 -4.02
CA TYR A 157 7.85 4.21 -2.74
C TYR A 157 6.56 3.41 -2.58
N ALA A 158 6.66 2.09 -2.81
CA ALA A 158 5.49 1.21 -2.86
C ALA A 158 4.82 1.01 -1.48
N ASN A 159 5.60 0.89 -0.39
CA ASN A 159 5.02 0.72 0.94
C ASN A 159 4.41 2.02 1.46
N VAL A 160 4.95 3.18 1.06
CA VAL A 160 4.35 4.51 1.29
C VAL A 160 2.95 4.58 0.70
N ALA A 161 2.78 4.28 -0.59
CA ALA A 161 1.47 4.32 -1.25
C ALA A 161 0.47 3.33 -0.60
N ALA A 162 0.89 2.11 -0.31
CA ALA A 162 0.04 1.12 0.35
C ALA A 162 -0.37 1.55 1.77
N SER A 163 0.56 2.08 2.56
CA SER A 163 0.29 2.53 3.93
C SER A 163 -0.60 3.77 3.95
N TYR A 164 -0.41 4.70 3.00
CA TYR A 164 -1.25 5.87 2.81
C TYR A 164 -2.71 5.49 2.56
N ASN A 165 -2.98 4.59 1.61
CA ASN A 165 -4.35 4.17 1.29
C ASN A 165 -5.08 3.57 2.50
N VAL A 166 -4.41 2.67 3.23
CA VAL A 166 -4.98 2.03 4.43
C VAL A 166 -5.21 3.08 5.52
N SER A 167 -4.18 3.84 5.87
CA SER A 167 -4.22 4.76 7.02
C SER A 167 -5.16 5.93 6.82
N ARG A 168 -5.27 6.46 5.59
CA ARG A 168 -6.26 7.47 5.22
C ARG A 168 -7.68 6.94 5.39
N ALA A 169 -7.98 5.74 4.89
CA ALA A 169 -9.31 5.14 5.01
C ALA A 169 -9.68 4.82 6.47
N GLU A 170 -8.71 4.38 7.27
CA GLU A 170 -8.89 4.11 8.70
C GLU A 170 -9.11 5.40 9.50
N ALA A 171 -8.32 6.45 9.26
CA ALA A 171 -8.43 7.71 9.98
C ALA A 171 -9.72 8.48 9.67
N LEU A 172 -10.16 8.46 8.40
CA LEU A 172 -11.42 9.08 7.97
C LEU A 172 -12.66 8.25 8.34
N GLY A 173 -12.48 7.01 8.81
CA GLY A 173 -13.58 6.10 9.09
C GLY A 173 -14.41 5.71 7.85
N SER A 174 -13.82 5.79 6.66
CA SER A 174 -14.43 5.40 5.39
C SER A 174 -14.13 3.95 4.98
N CYS A 175 -13.55 3.16 5.89
CA CYS A 175 -13.29 1.74 5.71
C CYS A 175 -14.56 0.90 5.97
N SER A 176 -14.68 -0.28 5.34
CA SER A 176 -15.85 -1.16 5.46
C SER A 176 -16.14 -1.59 6.91
N ARG A 177 -15.10 -1.67 7.77
CA ARG A 177 -15.26 -1.98 9.19
C ARG A 177 -16.03 -0.90 9.96
N TYR A 178 -16.04 0.33 9.47
CA TYR A 178 -16.74 1.45 10.09
C TYR A 178 -18.14 1.68 9.51
N ALA A 179 -18.55 0.90 8.50
CA ALA A 179 -19.88 0.94 7.94
C ALA A 179 -20.93 0.52 8.99
N THR A 180 -21.88 1.39 9.29
CA THR A 180 -23.04 1.07 10.14
C THR A 180 -24.31 1.34 9.35
N PRO A 181 -25.02 0.31 8.88
CA PRO A 181 -26.31 0.52 8.23
C PRO A 181 -27.33 1.05 9.23
N GLU A 182 -28.15 2.01 8.81
CA GLU A 182 -29.22 2.57 9.64
C GLU A 182 -30.59 1.98 9.32
N THR A 183 -30.75 1.38 8.15
CA THR A 183 -32.00 0.75 7.71
C THR A 183 -31.79 -0.71 7.32
N VAL A 184 -32.89 -1.45 7.27
CA VAL A 184 -32.87 -2.86 6.84
C VAL A 184 -32.49 -2.97 5.37
N GLU A 185 -32.90 -1.99 4.55
CA GLU A 185 -32.56 -1.89 3.13
C GLU A 185 -31.06 -1.65 2.96
N GLU A 186 -30.47 -0.70 3.70
CA GLU A 186 -29.03 -0.46 3.66
C GLU A 186 -28.24 -1.70 4.10
N ALA A 187 -28.70 -2.37 5.17
CA ALA A 187 -28.10 -3.63 5.62
C ALA A 187 -28.20 -4.75 4.55
N ALA A 188 -29.32 -4.84 3.83
CA ALA A 188 -29.48 -5.80 2.75
C ALA A 188 -28.55 -5.49 1.57
N LEU A 189 -28.50 -4.23 1.13
CA LEU A 189 -27.62 -3.78 0.04
C LEU A 189 -26.14 -4.01 0.38
N LEU A 190 -25.73 -3.73 1.62
CA LEU A 190 -24.37 -4.04 2.08
C LEU A 190 -24.04 -5.52 1.96
N ARG A 191 -24.96 -6.42 2.33
CA ARG A 191 -24.75 -7.87 2.20
C ARG A 191 -24.58 -8.28 0.74
N PHE A 192 -25.44 -7.80 -0.15
CA PHE A 192 -25.32 -8.10 -1.57
C PHE A 192 -24.02 -7.56 -2.18
N MET A 193 -23.63 -6.34 -1.81
CA MET A 193 -22.40 -5.72 -2.29
C MET A 193 -21.14 -6.44 -1.76
N ASP A 194 -21.13 -6.86 -0.49
CA ASP A 194 -20.01 -7.63 0.09
C ASP A 194 -19.87 -9.01 -0.59
N ILE A 195 -20.98 -9.68 -0.91
CA ILE A 195 -20.98 -10.91 -1.71
C ILE A 195 -20.40 -10.66 -3.10
N GLN A 196 -20.80 -9.57 -3.78
CA GLN A 196 -20.29 -9.24 -5.10
C GLN A 196 -18.79 -8.92 -5.07
N GLN A 197 -18.31 -8.21 -4.05
CA GLN A 197 -16.89 -7.90 -3.91
C GLN A 197 -16.04 -9.13 -3.62
N THR A 198 -16.48 -10.00 -2.72
CA THR A 198 -15.76 -11.23 -2.40
C THR A 198 -15.75 -12.19 -3.59
N THR A 199 -16.84 -12.28 -4.34
CA THR A 199 -16.93 -13.05 -5.60
C THR A 199 -16.01 -12.48 -6.68
N ALA A 200 -15.99 -11.15 -6.84
CA ALA A 200 -15.10 -10.47 -7.78
C ALA A 200 -13.61 -10.64 -7.41
N ALA A 201 -13.30 -10.72 -6.11
CA ALA A 201 -11.95 -10.93 -5.62
C ALA A 201 -11.44 -12.36 -5.82
N ASN A 202 -12.33 -13.37 -5.72
CA ASN A 202 -11.99 -14.79 -5.77
C ASN A 202 -12.91 -15.59 -6.71
N PRO A 203 -12.65 -15.57 -8.04
CA PRO A 203 -13.51 -16.26 -9.00
C PRO A 203 -13.30 -17.79 -9.05
N SER A 204 -12.24 -18.32 -8.44
CA SER A 204 -11.80 -19.72 -8.64
C SER A 204 -12.46 -20.75 -7.72
N GLY A 205 -13.34 -20.35 -6.80
CA GLY A 205 -13.95 -21.23 -5.79
C GLY A 205 -12.98 -21.75 -4.70
N VAL A 206 -11.67 -21.70 -4.95
CA VAL A 206 -10.62 -21.98 -3.96
C VAL A 206 -10.30 -20.70 -3.18
N TYR A 207 -10.41 -20.77 -1.85
CA TYR A 207 -10.08 -19.64 -0.97
C TYR A 207 -8.62 -19.22 -1.12
N ASN A 208 -8.40 -17.92 -1.29
CA ASN A 208 -7.07 -17.34 -1.40
C ASN A 208 -6.41 -17.13 -0.02
N VAL A 209 -5.16 -16.64 -0.04
CA VAL A 209 -4.40 -16.36 1.19
C VAL A 209 -4.90 -15.12 1.94
N ALA A 210 -5.77 -14.30 1.34
CA ALA A 210 -6.25 -13.05 1.94
C ALA A 210 -7.32 -13.26 3.02
N CYS A 211 -8.23 -14.22 2.85
CA CYS A 211 -9.37 -14.45 3.76
C CYS A 211 -9.07 -15.35 4.98
N ASN A 212 -7.82 -15.37 5.45
CA ASN A 212 -7.40 -16.31 6.51
C ASN A 212 -7.75 -15.83 7.92
N GLU A 213 -8.87 -16.31 8.46
CA GLU A 213 -9.37 -15.97 9.80
C GLU A 213 -8.62 -16.66 10.96
N GLY A 214 -8.02 -17.82 10.73
CA GLY A 214 -7.27 -18.57 11.74
C GLY A 214 -5.90 -19.02 11.25
N ALA A 215 -4.87 -18.90 12.08
CA ALA A 215 -3.57 -19.55 11.85
C ALA A 215 -3.36 -20.80 12.73
N ALA A 216 -4.10 -20.90 13.85
CA ALA A 216 -4.09 -22.04 14.76
C ALA A 216 -5.52 -22.33 15.26
N LYS A 217 -5.68 -23.44 15.99
CA LYS A 217 -6.95 -23.80 16.62
C LYS A 217 -7.48 -22.66 17.50
N PHE A 218 -8.81 -22.51 17.55
CA PHE A 218 -9.55 -21.50 18.33
C PHE A 218 -9.38 -20.03 17.94
N GLN A 219 -8.41 -19.68 17.08
CA GLN A 219 -8.20 -18.28 16.68
C GLN A 219 -9.38 -17.68 15.94
N ALA A 220 -10.17 -18.47 15.22
CA ALA A 220 -11.37 -17.98 14.55
C ALA A 220 -12.41 -17.45 15.54
N GLU A 221 -12.55 -18.07 16.71
CA GLU A 221 -13.47 -17.60 17.75
C GLU A 221 -12.98 -16.32 18.43
N ASP A 222 -11.68 -16.23 18.70
CA ASP A 222 -11.06 -15.00 19.21
C ASP A 222 -11.24 -13.85 18.19
N CYS A 223 -11.06 -14.13 16.90
CA CYS A 223 -11.33 -13.20 15.80
C CYS A 223 -12.81 -12.75 15.78
N ARG A 224 -13.74 -13.68 15.97
CA ARG A 224 -15.19 -13.40 16.02
C ARG A 224 -15.53 -12.48 17.20
N VAL A 225 -15.05 -12.78 18.40
CA VAL A 225 -15.29 -11.96 19.59
C VAL A 225 -14.69 -10.56 19.42
N ALA A 226 -13.48 -10.45 18.88
CA ALA A 226 -12.85 -9.16 18.60
C ALA A 226 -13.64 -8.34 17.55
N ALA A 227 -14.14 -8.99 16.49
CA ALA A 227 -14.95 -8.33 15.47
C ALA A 227 -16.30 -7.83 16.01
N LEU A 228 -16.99 -8.61 16.84
CA LEU A 228 -18.23 -8.20 17.50
C LEU A 228 -18.01 -7.02 18.44
N ASN A 229 -16.92 -7.04 19.21
CA ASN A 229 -16.54 -5.92 20.06
C ASN A 229 -16.23 -4.66 19.24
N ALA A 230 -15.57 -4.79 18.09
CA ALA A 230 -15.32 -3.66 17.19
C ALA A 230 -16.62 -3.07 16.63
N ALA A 231 -17.59 -3.90 16.24
CA ALA A 231 -18.90 -3.46 15.77
C ALA A 231 -19.68 -2.71 16.87
N TYR A 232 -19.68 -3.25 18.09
CA TYR A 232 -20.31 -2.60 19.24
C TYR A 232 -19.66 -1.24 19.56
N ARG A 233 -18.32 -1.20 19.58
CA ARG A 233 -17.54 0.05 19.78
C ARG A 233 -17.77 1.08 18.69
N ASN A 234 -18.03 0.65 17.46
CA ASN A 234 -18.39 1.55 16.38
C ASN A 234 -19.68 2.32 16.71
N GLY A 235 -20.66 1.66 17.32
CA GLY A 235 -21.90 2.29 17.80
C GLY A 235 -21.73 3.21 19.02
N GLN A 236 -20.58 3.17 19.71
CA GLN A 236 -20.27 4.04 20.86
C GLN A 236 -19.54 5.34 20.46
N LYS A 237 -19.34 5.58 19.18
CA LYS A 237 -18.74 6.83 18.70
C LYS A 237 -19.69 8.00 18.95
N SER A 238 -19.12 9.20 19.15
CA SER A 238 -19.89 10.44 19.23
C SER A 238 -20.67 10.70 17.95
N ALA A 239 -21.87 11.29 18.05
CA ALA A 239 -22.73 11.59 16.92
C ALA A 239 -22.04 12.41 15.80
N GLY A 240 -21.24 13.43 16.17
CA GLY A 240 -20.50 14.23 15.18
C GLY A 240 -19.48 13.42 14.38
N LYS A 241 -18.84 12.43 15.03
CA LYS A 241 -17.90 11.52 14.37
C LYS A 241 -18.61 10.57 13.42
N LEU A 242 -19.73 9.98 13.83
CA LEU A 242 -20.55 9.13 12.95
C LEU A 242 -21.07 9.91 11.74
N LEU A 243 -21.50 11.16 11.94
CA LEU A 243 -21.94 12.01 10.84
C LEU A 243 -20.81 12.29 9.84
N GLN A 244 -19.63 12.66 10.34
CA GLN A 244 -18.45 12.89 9.50
C GLN A 244 -18.07 11.63 8.72
N GLU A 245 -18.06 10.46 9.39
CA GLU A 245 -17.75 9.18 8.75
C GLU A 245 -18.73 8.88 7.60
N LYS A 246 -20.02 9.17 7.72
CA LYS A 246 -20.98 9.01 6.61
C LYS A 246 -20.68 9.92 5.42
N TYR A 247 -20.30 11.18 5.67
CA TYR A 247 -19.89 12.08 4.59
C TYR A 247 -18.60 11.61 3.91
N ASP A 248 -17.63 11.13 4.68
CA ASP A 248 -16.37 10.61 4.15
C ASP A 248 -16.56 9.27 3.40
N GLN A 249 -17.49 8.44 3.85
CA GLN A 249 -17.91 7.23 3.14
C GLN A 249 -18.56 7.57 1.80
N ARG A 250 -19.47 8.57 1.75
CA ARG A 250 -20.04 9.06 0.48
C ARG A 250 -18.96 9.58 -0.47
N LYS A 251 -18.06 10.42 0.03
CA LYS A 251 -16.95 10.95 -0.77
C LYS A 251 -16.08 9.84 -1.35
N LYS A 252 -15.78 8.80 -0.56
CA LYS A 252 -15.08 7.61 -1.04
C LYS A 252 -15.88 6.84 -2.09
N GLY A 253 -17.19 6.68 -1.88
CA GLY A 253 -18.10 6.05 -2.83
C GLY A 253 -18.12 6.76 -4.17
N TYR A 254 -18.29 8.09 -4.19
CA TYR A 254 -18.24 8.89 -5.43
C TYR A 254 -16.93 8.71 -6.20
N ALA A 255 -15.79 8.64 -5.49
CA ALA A 255 -14.51 8.38 -6.12
C ALA A 255 -14.41 6.96 -6.74
N ALA A 256 -15.17 6.00 -6.23
CA ALA A 256 -15.18 4.60 -6.70
C ALA A 256 -16.20 4.34 -7.83
N THR A 257 -17.27 5.13 -7.92
CA THR A 257 -18.33 5.01 -8.94
C THR A 257 -17.98 5.71 -10.26
N HIS A 258 -16.93 6.53 -10.26
CA HIS A 258 -16.34 7.14 -11.46
C HIS A 258 -17.35 7.87 -12.38
N GLY A 259 -18.34 8.58 -11.82
CA GLY A 259 -19.33 9.33 -12.60
C GLY A 259 -20.58 8.54 -13.00
N CYS A 260 -20.78 7.33 -12.46
CA CYS A 260 -22.00 6.57 -12.70
C CYS A 260 -23.18 7.13 -11.88
N ASN A 261 -24.04 7.94 -12.52
CA ASN A 261 -25.19 8.59 -11.88
C ASN A 261 -26.07 7.64 -11.04
N TYR A 262 -26.26 6.39 -11.49
CA TYR A 262 -27.04 5.40 -10.76
C TYR A 262 -26.36 5.01 -9.44
N GLU A 263 -25.07 4.66 -9.48
CA GLU A 263 -24.32 4.25 -8.30
C GLU A 263 -24.09 5.43 -7.35
N GLU A 264 -23.87 6.63 -7.87
CA GLU A 264 -23.77 7.85 -7.07
C GLU A 264 -25.08 8.17 -6.36
N GLY A 265 -26.22 7.97 -7.03
CA GLY A 265 -27.54 8.07 -6.40
C GLY A 265 -27.72 7.08 -5.26
N LEU A 266 -27.28 5.83 -5.44
CA LEU A 266 -27.30 4.81 -4.38
C LEU A 266 -26.39 5.18 -3.20
N VAL A 267 -25.15 5.62 -3.46
CA VAL A 267 -24.22 6.05 -2.41
C VAL A 267 -24.73 7.28 -1.65
N ASN A 268 -25.41 8.20 -2.34
CA ASN A 268 -25.97 9.38 -1.69
C ASN A 268 -27.08 9.01 -0.69
N ASN A 269 -27.94 8.07 -1.07
CA ASN A 269 -29.05 7.59 -0.25
C ASN A 269 -28.59 6.63 0.87
N TYR A 270 -27.58 5.81 0.58
CA TYR A 270 -27.07 4.75 1.46
C TYR A 270 -25.55 4.90 1.65
N PRO A 271 -25.11 5.78 2.56
CA PRO A 271 -23.69 6.14 2.72
C PRO A 271 -22.79 4.95 3.07
N ALA A 272 -23.32 3.92 3.75
CA ALA A 272 -22.54 2.74 4.11
C ALA A 272 -22.03 1.98 2.87
N LEU A 273 -22.71 2.08 1.72
CA LEU A 273 -22.23 1.51 0.45
C LEU A 273 -20.92 2.16 -0.02
N GLY A 274 -20.69 3.43 0.32
CA GLY A 274 -19.43 4.10 0.07
C GLY A 274 -18.26 3.47 0.82
N ALA A 275 -18.52 2.98 2.05
CA ALA A 275 -17.53 2.32 2.89
C ALA A 275 -17.11 0.96 2.34
N THR A 276 -18.06 0.22 1.74
CA THR A 276 -17.81 -1.13 1.24
C THR A 276 -16.94 -1.13 0.00
N PHE A 277 -16.83 -0.08 -0.82
CA PHE A 277 -15.87 -0.07 -1.94
C PHE A 277 -14.44 -0.37 -1.47
N ARG A 278 -14.00 -1.62 -1.68
CA ARG A 278 -12.68 -2.12 -1.32
C ARG A 278 -11.77 -2.10 -2.55
N PRO A 279 -10.53 -1.60 -2.41
CA PRO A 279 -9.51 -1.80 -3.42
C PRO A 279 -9.27 -3.28 -3.73
N LYS A 280 -9.08 -3.61 -5.01
CA LYS A 280 -8.79 -4.98 -5.47
C LYS A 280 -7.51 -5.59 -4.88
N THR A 281 -6.67 -4.77 -4.24
CA THR A 281 -5.41 -5.16 -3.61
C THR A 281 -5.58 -6.05 -2.38
N TYR A 282 -6.73 -6.00 -1.72
CA TYR A 282 -6.98 -6.72 -0.47
C TYR A 282 -7.30 -8.20 -0.69
N GLY A 283 -8.05 -8.55 -1.74
CA GLY A 283 -8.43 -9.92 -2.07
C GLY A 283 -9.64 -10.45 -1.27
N TYR A 284 -10.39 -9.55 -0.64
CA TYR A 284 -11.66 -9.73 0.06
C TYR A 284 -12.51 -8.46 -0.08
#